data_AF-A0A0X1KN93-F1
#
_entry.id   AF-A0A0X1KN93-F1
#
_cell.length_a   1.000
_cell.length_b   1.000
_cell.length_c   1.000
_cell.angle_alpha   90.00
_cell.angle_beta   90.00
_cell.angle_gamma   90.00
#
_symmetry.space_group_name_H-M   'P 1'
#
loop_
_entity.id
_entity.type
_entity.pdbx_description
1 polymer ?
#
loop_
_entity_poly.entity_id
_entity_poly.type
_entity_poly.pdbx_seq_one_letter_code
_entity_poly.pdbx_strand_id
1 'polypeptide(L)'
;MTLVLALKWIWDREKNHDAVLMVSDSRVTYGPVTYEAKKIHPVFVNGIPVAIAGGSGDAAIVKYGYHVVDTVTQKYIETEGENTTPTQEEFRWIVGEVEKALIKRFRELREMGIDVSFNMILSSVDPNGRASIYHFDSRGLAEPVHDTPGFAIIGSGSITGGLLLLRLLGYSPRVELNWGLLSTFIVDMVSEIDPSVGPFVGESWLMRVEDGKVALGAINEEALREFKEQVRKRKELIQELMLLCDVLGEDKVEELILTSLAGVGEDERREGDNKGQS
;
A
#
# COMPACT_ATOMS: atom_id res chain seq x y z
N MET A 1 4.95 17.11 -0.97
CA MET A 1 4.33 16.66 0.29
C MET A 1 3.23 15.69 -0.08
N THR A 2 3.20 14.54 0.58
CA THR A 2 2.54 13.32 0.06
C THR A 2 2.44 12.28 1.17
N LEU A 3 1.48 11.37 1.06
CA LEU A 3 1.40 10.10 1.76
C LEU A 3 1.21 8.99 0.72
N VAL A 4 2.18 8.10 0.58
CA VAL A 4 2.02 6.84 -0.16
C VAL A 4 2.24 5.69 0.81
N LEU A 5 1.32 4.72 0.80
CA LEU A 5 1.40 3.48 1.57
C LEU A 5 1.42 2.28 0.63
N ALA A 6 2.21 1.27 0.95
CA ALA A 6 2.10 -0.06 0.38
C ALA A 6 1.93 -1.08 1.51
N LEU A 7 0.87 -1.86 1.46
CA LEU A 7 0.50 -2.85 2.48
C LEU A 7 0.52 -4.24 1.87
N LYS A 8 1.17 -5.19 2.54
CA LYS A 8 1.12 -6.63 2.23
C LYS A 8 0.16 -7.34 3.17
N TRP A 9 -0.61 -8.29 2.66
CA TRP A 9 -1.37 -9.20 3.52
C TRP A 9 -1.65 -10.54 2.86
N ILE A 10 -2.10 -11.52 3.66
CA ILE A 10 -2.56 -12.82 3.17
C ILE A 10 -3.92 -12.65 2.47
N TRP A 11 -3.92 -12.83 1.14
CA TRP A 11 -5.09 -12.75 0.27
C TRP A 11 -5.86 -14.07 0.17
N ASP A 12 -5.16 -15.20 0.10
CA ASP A 12 -5.74 -16.54 0.08
C ASP A 12 -4.99 -17.40 1.10
N ARG A 13 -5.63 -17.68 2.23
CA ARG A 13 -5.03 -18.45 3.34
C ARG A 13 -4.78 -19.91 2.97
N GLU A 14 -5.65 -20.51 2.17
CA GLU A 14 -5.53 -21.92 1.79
C GLU A 14 -4.33 -22.14 0.88
N LYS A 15 -4.09 -21.18 -0.03
CA LYS A 15 -2.95 -21.23 -0.96
C LYS A 15 -1.72 -20.49 -0.45
N ASN A 16 -1.80 -19.84 0.72
CA ASN A 16 -0.77 -18.98 1.26
C ASN A 16 -0.31 -17.91 0.24
N HIS A 17 -1.27 -17.31 -0.45
CA HIS A 17 -1.00 -16.18 -1.36
C HIS A 17 -1.14 -14.87 -0.62
N ASP A 18 -0.17 -14.00 -0.83
CA ASP A 18 -0.18 -12.60 -0.44
C ASP A 18 -0.77 -11.71 -1.55
N ALA A 19 -1.16 -10.50 -1.16
CA ALA A 19 -1.42 -9.39 -2.07
C ALA A 19 -0.66 -8.14 -1.61
N VAL A 20 -0.50 -7.19 -2.53
CA VAL A 20 -0.01 -5.85 -2.24
C VAL A 20 -1.01 -4.80 -2.71
N LEU A 21 -1.37 -3.89 -1.80
CA LEU A 21 -2.15 -2.69 -2.10
C LEU A 21 -1.23 -1.48 -1.93
N MET A 22 -1.15 -0.66 -2.97
CA MET A 22 -0.55 0.66 -2.87
C MET A 22 -1.65 1.72 -2.91
N VAL A 23 -1.58 2.70 -2.01
CA VAL A 23 -2.55 3.79 -1.88
C VAL A 23 -1.80 5.10 -1.71
N SER A 24 -2.34 6.16 -2.31
CA SER A 24 -1.80 7.50 -2.19
C SER A 24 -2.89 8.53 -1.88
N ASP A 25 -2.51 9.60 -1.20
CA ASP A 25 -3.30 10.82 -1.15
C ASP A 25 -3.35 11.50 -2.53
N SER A 26 -4.38 12.30 -2.80
CA SER A 26 -4.58 12.90 -4.14
C SER A 26 -3.81 14.20 -4.37
N ARG A 27 -3.31 14.85 -3.33
CA ARG A 27 -2.93 16.27 -3.36
C ARG A 27 -1.45 16.48 -3.69
N VAL A 28 -1.17 17.42 -4.59
CA VAL A 28 0.18 17.98 -4.78
C VAL A 28 0.12 19.49 -4.59
N THR A 29 1.06 20.00 -3.81
CA THR A 29 1.22 21.44 -3.56
C THR A 29 2.52 21.93 -4.19
N TYR A 30 2.41 22.94 -5.05
CA TYR A 30 3.53 23.64 -5.68
C TYR A 30 3.40 25.15 -5.43
N GLY A 31 4.19 25.67 -4.48
CA GLY A 31 4.07 27.05 -4.02
C GLY A 31 2.64 27.34 -3.50
N PRO A 32 1.94 28.36 -4.00
CA PRO A 32 0.57 28.69 -3.59
C PRO A 32 -0.51 27.84 -4.30
N VAL A 33 -0.14 26.95 -5.22
CA VAL A 33 -1.10 26.19 -6.04
C VAL A 33 -1.20 24.75 -5.56
N THR A 34 -2.43 24.26 -5.46
CA THR A 34 -2.75 22.88 -5.10
C THR A 34 -3.55 22.25 -6.22
N TYR A 35 -3.15 21.06 -6.69
CA TYR A 35 -3.85 20.29 -7.72
C TYR A 35 -3.75 18.79 -7.43
N GLU A 36 -4.57 17.99 -8.11
CA GLU A 36 -4.53 16.53 -7.98
C GLU A 36 -3.52 15.92 -8.94
N ALA A 37 -2.69 14.99 -8.45
CA ALA A 37 -1.72 14.31 -9.29
C ALA A 37 -1.60 12.83 -8.92
N LYS A 38 -1.40 12.01 -9.95
CA LYS A 38 -1.08 10.60 -9.76
C LYS A 38 0.36 10.42 -9.27
N LYS A 39 0.50 9.78 -8.12
CA LYS A 39 1.75 9.40 -7.48
C LYS A 39 2.02 7.90 -7.57
N ILE A 40 1.04 7.09 -7.95
CA ILE A 40 1.21 5.65 -8.19
C ILE A 40 1.33 5.40 -9.69
N HIS A 41 2.35 4.63 -10.04
CA HIS A 41 2.67 4.19 -11.39
C HIS A 41 2.57 2.66 -11.48
N PRO A 42 1.49 2.12 -12.07
CA PRO A 42 1.40 0.70 -12.35
C PRO A 42 2.32 0.34 -13.52
N VAL A 43 3.07 -0.75 -13.40
CA VAL A 43 4.06 -1.16 -14.39
C VAL A 43 3.52 -2.38 -15.13
N PHE A 44 3.26 -2.20 -16.42
CA PHE A 44 2.89 -3.26 -17.34
C PHE A 44 3.92 -3.36 -18.47
N VAL A 45 4.29 -4.57 -18.84
CA VAL A 45 5.13 -4.84 -20.02
C VAL A 45 4.36 -5.77 -20.94
N ASN A 46 4.07 -5.36 -22.16
CA ASN A 46 3.29 -6.15 -23.13
C ASN A 46 1.95 -6.67 -22.57
N GLY A 47 1.30 -5.89 -21.69
CA GLY A 47 0.06 -6.27 -21.02
C GLY A 47 0.23 -7.17 -19.78
N ILE A 48 1.45 -7.59 -19.45
CA ILE A 48 1.77 -8.37 -18.26
C ILE A 48 1.95 -7.43 -17.07
N PRO A 49 1.24 -7.64 -15.95
CA PRO A 49 1.47 -6.86 -14.74
C PRO A 49 2.81 -7.25 -14.12
N VAL A 50 3.69 -6.28 -13.91
CA VAL A 50 5.05 -6.53 -13.39
C VAL A 50 5.22 -5.96 -11.98
N ALA A 51 4.76 -4.73 -11.75
CA ALA A 51 4.98 -4.06 -10.48
C ALA A 51 4.01 -2.90 -10.26
N ILE A 52 4.04 -2.35 -9.05
CA ILE A 52 3.47 -1.06 -8.68
C ILE A 52 4.60 -0.20 -8.09
N ALA A 53 4.79 1.01 -8.61
CA ALA A 53 5.70 1.99 -8.06
C ALA A 53 4.94 3.17 -7.48
N GLY A 54 5.38 3.72 -6.36
CA GLY A 54 4.81 4.92 -5.75
C GLY A 54 5.90 5.79 -5.17
N GLY A 55 5.73 7.11 -5.19
CA GLY A 55 6.87 8.00 -5.02
C GLY A 55 6.51 9.30 -4.32
N SER A 56 7.49 9.82 -3.59
CA SER A 56 7.40 11.07 -2.86
C SER A 56 8.72 11.81 -2.93
N GLY A 57 8.66 13.12 -3.14
CA GLY A 57 9.84 13.98 -3.26
C GLY A 57 9.70 14.96 -4.41
N ASP A 58 10.81 15.26 -5.07
CA ASP A 58 10.80 16.05 -6.30
C ASP A 58 10.12 15.26 -7.42
N ALA A 59 9.10 15.86 -8.05
CA ALA A 59 8.28 15.17 -9.04
C ALA A 59 9.06 14.76 -10.30
N ALA A 60 10.08 15.53 -10.71
CA ALA A 60 10.88 15.18 -11.88
C ALA A 60 11.82 14.01 -11.57
N ILE A 61 12.45 14.00 -10.39
CA ILE A 61 13.30 12.90 -9.94
C ILE A 61 12.48 11.62 -9.71
N VAL A 62 11.28 11.72 -9.12
CA VAL A 62 10.36 10.57 -8.94
C VAL A 62 9.94 9.98 -10.28
N LYS A 63 9.53 10.82 -11.24
CA LYS A 63 9.17 10.36 -12.59
C LYS A 63 10.34 9.73 -13.33
N TYR A 64 11.56 10.22 -13.12
CA TYR A 64 12.76 9.54 -13.60
C TYR A 64 12.90 8.15 -13.00
N GLY A 65 12.62 7.98 -11.70
CA GLY A 65 12.58 6.68 -11.05
C GLY A 65 11.59 5.71 -11.72
N TYR A 66 10.37 6.16 -12.03
CA TYR A 66 9.39 5.33 -12.75
C TYR A 66 9.88 4.94 -14.14
N HIS A 67 10.49 5.89 -14.86
CA HIS A 67 11.07 5.60 -16.17
C HIS A 67 12.21 4.56 -16.09
N VAL A 68 13.05 4.62 -15.06
CA VAL A 68 14.09 3.61 -14.81
C VAL A 68 13.45 2.24 -14.56
N VAL A 69 12.40 2.18 -13.74
CA VAL A 69 11.65 0.94 -13.50
C VAL A 69 11.11 0.37 -14.81
N ASP A 70 10.38 1.16 -15.59
CA ASP A 70 9.83 0.73 -16.89
C ASP A 70 10.91 0.21 -17.83
N THR A 71 12.06 0.89 -17.90
CA THR A 71 13.17 0.50 -18.77
C THR A 71 13.78 -0.83 -18.34
N VAL A 72 13.99 -1.02 -17.04
CA VAL A 72 14.60 -2.24 -16.51
C VAL A 72 13.63 -3.41 -16.64
N THR A 73 12.34 -3.23 -16.33
CA THR A 73 11.33 -4.29 -16.44
C THR A 73 11.07 -4.67 -17.90
N GLN A 74 10.97 -3.68 -18.80
CA GLN A 74 10.82 -3.94 -20.22
C GLN A 74 12.00 -4.75 -20.75
N LYS A 75 13.22 -4.31 -20.47
CA LYS A 75 14.43 -5.03 -20.87
C LYS A 75 14.42 -6.46 -20.34
N TYR A 76 14.13 -6.65 -19.06
CA TYR A 76 14.07 -7.97 -18.45
C TYR A 76 13.08 -8.90 -19.16
N ILE A 77 11.84 -8.46 -19.38
CA ILE A 77 10.80 -9.28 -20.02
C ILE A 77 11.13 -9.57 -21.50
N GLU A 78 11.76 -8.63 -22.21
CA GLU A 78 12.12 -8.81 -23.63
C GLU A 78 13.32 -9.74 -23.85
N THR A 79 14.24 -9.85 -22.87
CA THR A 79 15.49 -10.61 -23.04
C THR A 79 15.55 -11.91 -22.25
N GLU A 80 15.08 -11.90 -21.00
CA GLU A 80 15.27 -12.99 -20.03
C GLU A 80 13.93 -13.55 -19.51
N GLY A 81 12.86 -12.74 -19.53
CA GLY A 81 11.58 -13.12 -18.97
C GLY A 81 10.78 -14.04 -19.89
N GLU A 82 10.10 -15.03 -19.32
CA GLU A 82 9.24 -15.97 -20.04
C GLU A 82 7.89 -15.36 -20.47
N ASN A 83 7.83 -14.04 -20.67
CA ASN A 83 6.61 -13.28 -20.93
C ASN A 83 5.53 -13.52 -19.85
N THR A 84 5.97 -13.63 -18.59
CA THR A 84 5.17 -13.81 -17.39
C THR A 84 5.57 -12.79 -16.32
N THR A 85 4.75 -12.63 -15.29
CA THR A 85 5.13 -11.78 -14.14
C THR A 85 6.37 -12.37 -13.46
N PRO A 86 7.40 -11.56 -13.16
CA PRO A 86 8.63 -12.07 -12.53
C PRO A 86 8.38 -12.78 -11.20
N THR A 87 9.14 -13.84 -10.95
CA THR A 87 9.25 -14.45 -9.64
C THR A 87 9.84 -13.48 -8.61
N GLN A 88 9.69 -13.76 -7.32
CA GLN A 88 10.30 -12.93 -6.27
C GLN A 88 11.83 -12.78 -6.43
N GLU A 89 12.53 -13.82 -6.91
CA GLU A 89 13.98 -13.78 -7.14
C GLU A 89 14.36 -12.90 -8.35
N GLU A 90 13.62 -13.04 -9.44
CA GLU A 90 13.78 -12.21 -10.64
C GLU A 90 13.43 -10.75 -10.36
N PHE A 91 12.38 -10.51 -9.58
CA PHE A 91 12.01 -9.17 -9.15
C PHE A 91 13.09 -8.53 -8.26
N ARG A 92 13.75 -9.31 -7.40
CA ARG A 92 14.91 -8.83 -6.63
C ARG A 92 16.07 -8.42 -7.55
N TRP A 93 16.29 -9.14 -8.65
CA TRP A 93 17.28 -8.73 -9.65
C TRP A 93 16.89 -7.41 -10.33
N ILE A 94 15.61 -7.26 -10.74
CA ILE A 94 15.07 -6.01 -11.30
C ILE A 94 15.31 -4.84 -10.34
N VAL A 95 15.00 -5.02 -9.06
CA VAL A 95 15.25 -4.00 -8.01
C VAL A 95 16.73 -3.62 -7.95
N GLY A 96 17.64 -4.58 -8.04
CA GLY A 96 19.08 -4.33 -8.05
C GLY A 96 19.55 -3.52 -9.27
N GLU A 97 18.98 -3.75 -10.45
CA GLU A 97 19.28 -2.94 -11.64
C GLU A 97 18.71 -1.53 -11.55
N VAL A 98 17.51 -1.38 -10.99
CA VAL A 98 16.92 -0.06 -10.68
C VAL A 98 17.80 0.70 -9.68
N GLU A 99 18.22 0.05 -8.59
CA GLU A 99 19.12 0.61 -7.58
C GLU A 99 20.42 1.14 -8.22
N LYS A 100 21.10 0.33 -9.04
CA LYS A 100 22.33 0.73 -9.73
C LYS A 100 22.13 1.98 -10.59
N ALA A 101 21.03 2.04 -11.35
CA ALA A 101 20.72 3.17 -12.21
C ALA A 101 20.43 4.45 -11.39
N LEU A 102 19.65 4.34 -10.31
CA LEU A 102 19.32 5.46 -9.42
C LEU A 102 20.56 5.99 -8.69
N ILE A 103 21.39 5.12 -8.11
CA ILE A 103 22.64 5.51 -7.42
C ILE A 103 23.54 6.30 -8.37
N LYS A 104 23.70 5.81 -9.61
CA LYS A 104 24.51 6.50 -10.62
C LYS A 104 23.97 7.89 -10.89
N ARG A 105 22.67 8.00 -11.19
CA ARG A 105 22.04 9.29 -11.50
C ARG A 105 22.11 10.27 -10.33
N PHE A 106 21.84 9.80 -9.11
CA PHE A 106 21.81 10.67 -7.94
C PHE A 106 23.22 11.14 -7.53
N ARG A 107 24.26 10.34 -7.83
CA ARG A 107 25.64 10.79 -7.70
C ARG A 107 25.94 11.97 -8.63
N GLU A 108 25.60 11.84 -9.91
CA GLU A 108 25.80 12.91 -10.90
C GLU A 108 25.09 14.21 -10.48
N LEU A 109 23.84 14.11 -10.03
CA LEU A 109 23.08 15.28 -9.56
C LEU A 109 23.76 15.95 -8.36
N ARG A 110 24.23 15.17 -7.38
CA ARG A 110 24.93 15.70 -6.21
C ARG A 110 26.27 16.36 -6.57
N GLU A 111 27.00 15.80 -7.53
CA GLU A 111 28.25 16.41 -8.05
C GLU A 111 27.98 17.77 -8.72
N MET A 112 26.79 17.95 -9.30
CA MET A 112 26.33 19.24 -9.85
C MET A 112 25.79 20.20 -8.77
N GLY A 113 25.82 19.80 -7.49
CA GLY A 113 25.28 20.60 -6.37
C GLY A 113 23.76 20.54 -6.24
N ILE A 114 23.09 19.59 -6.89
CA ILE A 114 21.64 19.39 -6.79
C ILE A 114 21.33 18.44 -5.64
N ASP A 115 20.54 18.91 -4.67
CA ASP A 115 20.03 18.06 -3.60
C ASP A 115 18.93 17.13 -4.11
N VAL A 116 18.98 15.86 -3.67
CA VAL A 116 18.09 14.81 -4.16
C VAL A 116 17.02 14.53 -3.12
N SER A 117 15.84 15.10 -3.33
CA SER A 117 14.64 14.76 -2.56
C SER A 117 13.88 13.63 -3.27
N PHE A 118 14.10 12.39 -2.83
CA PHE A 118 13.50 11.20 -3.44
C PHE A 118 13.22 10.12 -2.41
N ASN A 119 12.03 9.53 -2.50
CA ASN A 119 11.66 8.25 -1.90
C ASN A 119 10.74 7.54 -2.89
N MET A 120 10.89 6.22 -3.03
CA MET A 120 10.03 5.41 -3.88
C MET A 120 9.75 4.07 -3.22
N ILE A 121 8.53 3.58 -3.34
CA ILE A 121 8.17 2.20 -3.02
C ILE A 121 8.04 1.47 -4.35
N LEU A 122 8.62 0.28 -4.43
CA LEU A 122 8.45 -0.62 -5.56
C LEU A 122 8.00 -1.98 -5.04
N SER A 123 6.87 -2.47 -5.55
CA SER A 123 6.27 -3.71 -5.09
C SER A 123 5.76 -4.58 -6.22
N SER A 124 5.69 -5.89 -5.99
CA SER A 124 5.17 -6.87 -6.94
C SER A 124 4.60 -8.09 -6.21
N VAL A 125 3.78 -8.87 -6.90
CA VAL A 125 3.32 -10.20 -6.47
C VAL A 125 3.72 -11.20 -7.53
N ASP A 126 4.41 -12.26 -7.12
CA ASP A 126 4.87 -13.29 -8.04
C ASP A 126 3.75 -14.28 -8.42
N PRO A 127 3.93 -15.13 -9.46
CA PRO A 127 2.92 -16.13 -9.84
C PRO A 127 2.57 -17.15 -8.76
N ASN A 128 3.42 -17.32 -7.74
CA ASN A 128 3.15 -18.19 -6.59
C ASN A 128 2.44 -17.43 -5.45
N GLY A 129 2.04 -16.18 -5.68
CA GLY A 129 1.37 -15.34 -4.70
C GLY A 129 2.29 -14.71 -3.67
N ARG A 130 3.62 -14.70 -3.82
CA ARG A 130 4.50 -14.05 -2.85
C ARG A 130 4.62 -12.57 -3.13
N ALA A 131 4.29 -11.76 -2.13
CA ALA A 131 4.39 -10.31 -2.19
C ALA A 131 5.82 -9.83 -1.86
N SER A 132 6.30 -8.89 -2.66
CA SER A 132 7.56 -8.18 -2.47
C SER A 132 7.32 -6.68 -2.40
N ILE A 133 7.98 -6.01 -1.45
CA ILE A 133 7.93 -4.56 -1.23
C ILE A 133 9.36 -4.11 -0.92
N TYR A 134 9.81 -3.10 -1.66
CA TYR A 134 11.11 -2.44 -1.50
C TYR A 134 10.92 -0.94 -1.33
N HIS A 135 11.63 -0.35 -0.37
CA HIS A 135 11.71 1.09 -0.16
C HIS A 135 13.05 1.60 -0.68
N PHE A 136 13.00 2.54 -1.61
CA PHE A 136 14.14 3.27 -2.12
C PHE A 136 14.24 4.62 -1.43
N ASP A 137 15.44 4.94 -0.93
CA ASP A 137 15.73 6.22 -0.27
C ASP A 137 16.38 7.25 -1.21
N SER A 138 16.72 8.43 -0.67
CA SER A 138 17.35 9.52 -1.42
C SER A 138 18.79 9.22 -1.87
N ARG A 139 19.39 8.11 -1.43
CA ARG A 139 20.68 7.59 -1.93
C ARG A 139 20.47 6.69 -3.15
N GLY A 140 19.24 6.28 -3.43
CA GLY A 140 18.87 5.33 -4.47
C GLY A 140 18.99 3.87 -4.01
N LEU A 141 19.25 3.64 -2.71
CA LEU A 141 19.40 2.30 -2.13
C LEU A 141 18.03 1.69 -1.85
N ALA A 142 17.89 0.40 -2.12
CA ALA A 142 16.66 -0.36 -1.90
C ALA A 142 16.75 -1.20 -0.62
N GLU A 143 15.76 -1.07 0.26
CA GLU A 143 15.57 -1.91 1.44
C GLU A 143 14.33 -2.81 1.26
N PRO A 144 14.45 -4.14 1.40
CA PRO A 144 13.30 -5.03 1.41
C PRO A 144 12.51 -4.89 2.72
N VAL A 145 11.20 -4.67 2.63
CA VAL A 145 10.34 -4.43 3.80
C VAL A 145 9.09 -5.32 3.83
N HIS A 146 8.99 -6.31 2.94
CA HIS A 146 7.82 -7.18 2.80
C HIS A 146 7.68 -8.28 3.85
N ASP A 147 8.76 -8.72 4.48
CA ASP A 147 8.66 -9.71 5.58
C ASP A 147 8.64 -9.04 6.95
N THR A 148 9.39 -7.94 7.09
CA THR A 148 9.41 -7.12 8.29
C THR A 148 9.64 -5.67 7.88
N PRO A 149 8.68 -4.75 8.12
CA PRO A 149 7.42 -4.92 8.85
C PRO A 149 6.23 -5.43 8.00
N GLY A 150 6.41 -5.71 6.71
CA GLY A 150 5.33 -6.08 5.80
C GLY A 150 4.58 -4.89 5.21
N PHE A 151 5.13 -3.68 5.29
CA PHE A 151 4.58 -2.49 4.66
C PHE A 151 5.68 -1.48 4.35
N ALA A 152 5.37 -0.53 3.47
CA ALA A 152 6.16 0.68 3.26
C ALA A 152 5.27 1.91 3.35
N ILE A 153 5.79 3.00 3.91
CA ILE A 153 5.08 4.28 4.00
C ILE A 153 6.07 5.41 3.76
N ILE A 154 5.77 6.28 2.80
CA ILE A 154 6.66 7.37 2.39
C ILE A 154 5.93 8.71 2.30
N GLY A 155 6.72 9.78 2.31
CA GLY A 155 6.25 11.16 2.28
C GLY A 155 5.96 11.75 3.66
N SER A 156 5.64 13.04 3.71
CA SER A 156 5.43 13.79 4.96
C SER A 156 4.33 13.18 5.83
N GLY A 157 3.27 12.66 5.20
CA GLY A 157 2.15 12.01 5.87
C GLY A 157 2.53 10.78 6.69
N SER A 158 3.68 10.17 6.40
CA SER A 158 4.18 9.00 7.13
C SER A 158 4.48 9.34 8.60
N ILE A 159 5.09 10.51 8.83
CA ILE A 159 5.53 11.00 10.14
C ILE A 159 4.37 11.66 10.88
N THR A 160 3.53 12.43 10.18
CA THR A 160 2.47 13.22 10.82
C THR A 160 1.32 12.38 11.35
N GLY A 161 1.12 11.15 10.85
CA GLY A 161 0.14 10.25 11.46
C GLY A 161 0.09 8.84 10.88
N GLY A 162 0.58 8.61 9.66
CA GLY A 162 0.42 7.33 9.00
C GLY A 162 1.03 6.14 9.76
N LEU A 163 2.25 6.29 10.27
CA LEU A 163 2.90 5.25 11.10
C LEU A 163 2.20 5.04 12.44
N LEU A 164 1.74 6.12 13.07
CA LEU A 164 1.00 6.06 14.33
C LEU A 164 -0.29 5.26 14.15
N LEU A 165 -1.09 5.61 13.14
CA LEU A 165 -2.38 4.97 12.87
C LEU A 165 -2.23 3.51 12.46
N LEU A 166 -1.23 3.17 11.63
CA LEU A 166 -0.95 1.77 11.29
C LEU A 166 -0.68 0.92 12.55
N ARG A 167 0.11 1.45 13.49
CA ARG A 167 0.41 0.76 14.74
C ARG A 167 -0.79 0.71 15.69
N LEU A 168 -1.49 1.83 15.85
CA LEU A 168 -2.66 1.93 16.74
C LEU A 168 -3.79 0.99 16.30
N LEU A 169 -4.03 0.89 15.00
CA LEU A 169 -5.07 0.04 14.42
C LEU A 169 -4.65 -1.43 14.26
N GLY A 170 -3.48 -1.80 14.80
CA GLY A 170 -3.04 -3.19 14.88
C GLY A 170 -2.75 -3.84 13.53
N TYR A 171 -2.22 -3.08 12.56
CA TYR A 171 -1.81 -3.66 11.27
C TYR A 171 -0.88 -4.86 11.47
N SER A 172 -1.20 -5.96 10.79
CA SER A 172 -0.38 -7.15 10.72
C SER A 172 -0.55 -7.81 9.36
N PRO A 173 0.55 -8.18 8.67
CA PRO A 173 0.46 -8.81 7.35
C PRO A 173 -0.18 -10.21 7.40
N ARG A 174 -0.39 -10.78 8.59
CA ARG A 174 -0.94 -12.13 8.79
C ARG A 174 -2.45 -12.16 9.05
N VAL A 175 -3.08 -11.00 9.21
CA VAL A 175 -4.51 -10.91 9.50
C VAL A 175 -5.25 -10.66 8.19
N GLU A 176 -6.45 -11.20 8.07
CA GLU A 176 -7.32 -10.86 6.96
C GLU A 176 -8.19 -9.69 7.43
N LEU A 177 -7.87 -8.49 6.96
CA LEU A 177 -8.66 -7.28 7.21
C LEU A 177 -9.04 -6.66 5.88
N ASN A 178 -10.08 -5.81 5.89
CA ASN A 178 -10.36 -4.96 4.74
C ASN A 178 -9.31 -3.84 4.66
N TRP A 179 -8.21 -4.11 3.96
CA TRP A 179 -7.07 -3.20 3.88
C TRP A 179 -7.32 -1.98 2.99
N GLY A 180 -8.25 -2.08 2.04
CA GLY A 180 -8.76 -0.93 1.30
C GLY A 180 -9.43 0.08 2.24
N LEU A 181 -10.21 -0.41 3.20
CA LEU A 181 -10.81 0.42 4.23
C LEU A 181 -9.78 0.95 5.25
N LEU A 182 -8.81 0.14 5.68
CA LEU A 182 -7.76 0.61 6.59
C LEU A 182 -6.92 1.72 5.96
N SER A 183 -6.45 1.53 4.74
CA SER A 183 -5.64 2.52 4.01
C SER A 183 -6.44 3.80 3.75
N THR A 184 -7.72 3.69 3.37
CA THR A 184 -8.62 4.84 3.24
C THR A 184 -8.75 5.61 4.56
N PHE A 185 -8.95 4.89 5.68
CA PHE A 185 -9.03 5.48 7.01
C PHE A 185 -7.76 6.25 7.36
N ILE A 186 -6.59 5.64 7.14
CA ILE A 186 -5.30 6.27 7.45
C ILE A 186 -5.11 7.55 6.64
N VAL A 187 -5.31 7.51 5.32
CA VAL A 187 -5.11 8.68 4.45
C VAL A 187 -6.06 9.81 4.84
N ASP A 188 -7.34 9.50 5.08
CA ASP A 188 -8.32 10.51 5.48
C ASP A 188 -7.98 11.13 6.84
N MET A 189 -7.64 10.33 7.86
CA MET A 189 -7.30 10.86 9.18
C MET A 189 -6.01 11.70 9.15
N VAL A 190 -5.01 11.31 8.35
CA VAL A 190 -3.81 12.13 8.18
C VAL A 190 -4.14 13.45 7.48
N SER A 191 -5.02 13.43 6.47
CA SER A 191 -5.42 14.64 5.72
C SER A 191 -6.16 15.69 6.56
N GLU A 192 -6.77 15.29 7.69
CA GLU A 192 -7.40 16.21 8.64
C GLU A 192 -6.39 17.02 9.46
N ILE A 193 -5.17 16.49 9.64
CA ILE A 193 -4.13 17.09 10.49
C ILE A 193 -3.03 17.73 9.63
N ASP A 194 -2.61 17.05 8.57
CA ASP A 194 -1.56 17.50 7.67
C ASP A 194 -2.18 18.15 6.43
N PRO A 195 -2.20 19.49 6.32
CA PRO A 195 -2.82 20.18 5.18
C PRO A 195 -2.14 19.86 3.85
N SER A 196 -0.92 19.31 3.91
CA SER A 196 -0.14 18.92 2.74
C SER A 196 -0.49 17.54 2.20
N VAL A 197 -1.33 16.79 2.90
CA VAL A 197 -1.88 15.49 2.50
C VAL A 197 -3.35 15.69 2.08
N GLY A 198 -3.69 15.21 0.88
CA GLY A 198 -5.06 15.23 0.39
C GLY A 198 -5.94 14.17 1.03
N PRO A 199 -7.27 14.34 1.04
CA PRO A 199 -8.16 13.24 1.35
C PRO A 199 -7.99 12.12 0.30
N PHE A 200 -8.38 10.90 0.66
CA PHE A 200 -8.38 9.80 -0.30
C PHE A 200 -9.49 9.98 -1.33
N VAL A 201 -9.13 9.97 -2.62
CA VAL A 201 -10.06 10.08 -3.77
C VAL A 201 -10.01 8.87 -4.70
N GLY A 202 -9.38 7.76 -4.27
CA GLY A 202 -9.36 6.51 -5.04
C GLY A 202 -8.04 6.19 -5.73
N GLU A 203 -6.95 6.96 -5.52
CA GLU A 203 -5.65 6.59 -6.08
C GLU A 203 -5.07 5.35 -5.37
N SER A 204 -5.40 4.17 -5.88
CA SER A 204 -4.94 2.90 -5.34
C SER A 204 -4.86 1.81 -6.39
N TRP A 205 -3.93 0.88 -6.18
CA TRP A 205 -3.66 -0.25 -7.05
C TRP A 205 -3.43 -1.51 -6.22
N LEU A 206 -4.13 -2.59 -6.57
CA LEU A 206 -4.05 -3.89 -5.93
C LEU A 206 -3.44 -4.89 -6.90
N MET A 207 -2.34 -5.52 -6.48
CA MET A 207 -1.71 -6.65 -7.16
C MET A 207 -1.90 -7.92 -6.34
N ARG A 208 -2.36 -9.00 -6.99
CA ARG A 208 -2.65 -10.29 -6.35
C ARG A 208 -2.68 -11.42 -7.37
N VAL A 209 -2.71 -12.67 -6.91
CA VAL A 209 -3.04 -13.82 -7.76
C VAL A 209 -4.56 -14.03 -7.76
N GLU A 210 -5.15 -14.06 -8.96
CA GLU A 210 -6.57 -14.28 -9.21
C GLU A 210 -6.71 -15.29 -10.37
N ASP A 211 -7.52 -16.34 -10.18
CA ASP A 211 -7.69 -17.43 -11.16
C ASP A 211 -6.36 -18.03 -11.68
N GLY A 212 -5.36 -18.13 -10.80
CA GLY A 212 -4.04 -18.68 -11.12
C GLY A 212 -3.14 -17.75 -11.95
N LYS A 213 -3.51 -16.48 -12.12
CA LYS A 213 -2.71 -15.46 -12.81
C LYS A 213 -2.51 -14.24 -11.94
N VAL A 214 -1.41 -13.53 -12.13
CA VAL A 214 -1.22 -12.25 -11.46
C VAL A 214 -2.13 -11.21 -12.11
N ALA A 215 -2.92 -10.52 -11.29
CA ALA A 215 -3.80 -9.44 -11.67
C ALA A 215 -3.34 -8.13 -11.00
N LEU A 216 -3.50 -7.03 -11.71
CA LEU A 216 -3.22 -5.67 -11.23
C LEU A 216 -4.38 -4.76 -11.62
N GLY A 217 -5.06 -4.18 -10.63
CA GLY A 217 -6.25 -3.35 -10.86
C GLY A 217 -6.37 -2.19 -9.89
N ALA A 218 -7.03 -1.12 -10.34
CA ALA A 218 -7.39 0.01 -9.51
C ALA A 218 -8.67 -0.27 -8.72
N ILE A 219 -8.89 0.46 -7.62
CA ILE A 219 -10.17 0.45 -6.91
C ILE A 219 -11.29 0.97 -7.83
N ASN A 220 -12.49 0.39 -7.71
CA ASN A 220 -13.67 0.88 -8.41
C ASN A 220 -14.40 1.98 -7.59
N GLU A 221 -15.25 2.76 -8.27
CA GLU A 221 -15.93 3.91 -7.64
C GLU A 221 -16.93 3.49 -6.54
N GLU A 222 -17.58 2.34 -6.69
CA GLU A 222 -18.52 1.83 -5.69
C GLU A 222 -17.82 1.47 -4.37
N ALA A 223 -16.73 0.71 -4.43
CA ALA A 223 -15.92 0.36 -3.26
C ALA A 223 -15.33 1.60 -2.60
N LEU A 224 -14.88 2.58 -3.39
CA LEU A 224 -14.42 3.87 -2.84
C LEU A 224 -15.53 4.54 -2.03
N ARG A 225 -16.74 4.66 -2.58
CA ARG A 225 -17.88 5.29 -1.89
C ARG A 225 -18.21 4.56 -0.58
N GLU A 226 -18.25 3.24 -0.61
CA GLU A 226 -18.51 2.41 0.58
C GLU A 226 -17.43 2.61 1.65
N PHE A 227 -16.16 2.62 1.26
CA PHE A 227 -15.06 2.84 2.20
C PHE A 227 -15.15 4.22 2.85
N LYS A 228 -15.47 5.27 2.10
CA LYS A 228 -15.63 6.63 2.67
C LYS A 228 -16.77 6.67 3.70
N GLU A 229 -17.89 6.01 3.43
CA GLU A 229 -18.99 5.93 4.40
C GLU A 229 -18.59 5.16 5.65
N GLN A 230 -17.91 4.02 5.48
CA GLN A 230 -17.43 3.18 6.58
C GLN A 230 -16.36 3.91 7.43
N VAL A 231 -15.45 4.66 6.81
CA VAL A 231 -14.45 5.48 7.52
C VAL A 231 -15.12 6.49 8.44
N ARG A 232 -16.14 7.22 7.95
CA ARG A 232 -16.90 8.17 8.76
C ARG A 232 -17.49 7.49 10.00
N LYS A 233 -18.17 6.36 9.80
CA LYS A 233 -18.79 5.58 10.90
C LYS A 233 -17.73 5.04 11.87
N ARG A 234 -16.61 4.51 11.38
CA ARG A 234 -15.53 3.98 12.23
C ARG A 234 -14.88 5.06 13.08
N LYS A 235 -14.71 6.27 12.54
CA LYS A 235 -14.19 7.41 13.31
C LYS A 235 -15.11 7.73 14.49
N GLU A 236 -16.41 7.84 14.25
CA GLU A 236 -17.43 8.08 15.29
C GLU A 236 -17.40 6.95 16.34
N LEU A 237 -17.37 5.68 15.90
CA LEU A 237 -17.32 4.53 16.80
C LEU A 237 -16.06 4.49 17.67
N ILE A 238 -14.89 4.89 17.15
CA ILE A 238 -13.66 4.97 17.95
C ILE A 238 -13.83 6.03 19.05
N GLN A 239 -14.43 7.18 18.76
CA GLN A 239 -14.67 8.23 19.75
C GLN A 239 -15.64 7.76 20.83
N GLU A 240 -16.74 7.12 20.44
CA GLU A 240 -17.72 6.54 21.37
C GLU A 240 -17.11 5.43 22.23
N LEU A 241 -16.21 4.61 21.67
CA LEU A 241 -15.49 3.59 22.42
C LEU A 241 -14.62 4.20 23.53
N MET A 242 -13.90 5.29 23.23
CA MET A 242 -13.11 5.99 24.24
C MET A 242 -13.99 6.53 25.37
N LEU A 243 -15.13 7.13 25.02
CA LEU A 243 -16.11 7.60 26.00
C LEU A 243 -16.68 6.45 26.83
N LEU A 244 -16.93 5.29 26.20
CA LEU A 244 -17.45 4.12 26.89
C LEU A 244 -16.45 3.60 27.93
N CYS A 245 -15.14 3.61 27.62
CA CYS A 245 -14.09 3.28 28.59
C CYS A 245 -14.12 4.25 29.78
N ASP A 246 -14.28 5.55 29.56
CA ASP A 246 -14.36 6.55 30.65
C ASP A 246 -15.59 6.33 31.56
N VAL A 247 -16.70 5.82 31.01
CA VAL A 247 -17.97 5.64 31.74
C VAL A 247 -18.04 4.30 32.47
N LEU A 248 -17.60 3.21 31.83
CA LEU A 248 -17.76 1.83 32.34
C LEU A 248 -16.48 1.23 32.90
N GLY A 249 -15.31 1.80 32.61
CA GLY A 249 -14.01 1.20 32.84
C GLY A 249 -13.62 0.19 31.77
N GLU A 250 -12.31 0.03 31.57
CA GLU A 250 -11.73 -0.80 30.50
C GLU A 250 -12.14 -2.27 30.60
N ASP A 251 -12.12 -2.86 31.80
CA ASP A 251 -12.43 -4.29 32.01
C ASP A 251 -13.84 -4.63 31.52
N LYS A 252 -14.82 -3.74 31.78
CA LYS A 252 -16.21 -3.98 31.37
C LYS A 252 -16.37 -3.83 29.86
N VAL A 253 -15.69 -2.86 29.26
CA VAL A 253 -15.68 -2.66 27.81
C VAL A 253 -15.03 -3.85 27.10
N GLU A 254 -13.90 -4.34 27.61
CA GLU A 254 -13.23 -5.53 27.09
C GLU A 254 -14.16 -6.76 27.11
N GLU A 255 -14.83 -7.02 28.24
CA GLU A 255 -15.79 -8.13 28.36
C GLU A 255 -16.90 -8.05 27.29
N LEU A 256 -17.46 -6.85 27.08
CA LEU A 256 -18.52 -6.62 26.08
C LEU A 256 -18.02 -6.84 24.65
N ILE A 257 -16.81 -6.38 24.33
CA ILE A 257 -16.19 -6.57 23.01
C ILE A 257 -15.92 -8.04 22.75
N LEU A 258 -15.27 -8.73 23.70
CA LEU A 258 -14.92 -10.15 23.56
C LEU A 258 -16.16 -11.04 23.45
N THR A 259 -17.21 -10.76 24.24
CA THR A 259 -18.47 -11.50 24.16
C THR A 259 -19.13 -11.34 22.78
N SER A 260 -19.10 -10.11 22.25
CA SER A 260 -19.67 -9.82 20.93
C SER A 260 -18.88 -10.50 19.81
N LEU A 261 -17.54 -10.50 19.89
CA LEU A 261 -16.67 -11.20 18.93
C LEU A 261 -16.85 -12.72 18.99
N ALA A 262 -17.02 -13.30 20.18
CA ALA A 262 -17.28 -14.73 20.34
C ALA A 262 -18.64 -15.14 19.75
N GLY A 263 -19.67 -14.31 19.88
CA GLY A 263 -20.98 -14.55 19.28
C GLY A 263 -20.96 -14.61 17.75
N VAL A 264 -20.14 -13.79 17.09
CA VAL A 264 -19.97 -13.81 15.62
C VAL A 264 -19.35 -15.12 15.14
N GLY A 265 -18.43 -15.71 15.91
CA GLY A 265 -17.80 -16.99 15.57
C GLY A 265 -18.73 -18.21 15.65
N GLU A 266 -19.88 -18.11 16.32
CA GLU A 266 -20.91 -19.16 16.34
C GLU A 266 -21.92 -19.03 15.19
N ASP A 267 -22.25 -17.80 14.77
CA ASP A 267 -23.18 -17.57 13.66
C ASP A 267 -22.55 -17.86 12.29
N GLU A 268 -21.25 -17.60 12.08
CA GLU A 268 -20.54 -18.02 10.85
C GLU A 268 -20.46 -19.54 10.70
N ARG A 269 -20.42 -20.30 11.81
CA ARG A 269 -20.49 -21.78 11.79
C ARG A 269 -21.89 -22.29 11.43
N ARG A 270 -22.94 -21.56 11.82
CA ARG A 270 -24.34 -21.90 11.49
C ARG A 270 -24.71 -21.57 10.05
N GLU A 271 -24.14 -20.51 9.46
CA GLU A 271 -24.31 -20.22 8.04
C GLU A 271 -23.51 -21.15 7.12
N GLY A 272 -22.37 -21.68 7.59
CA GLY A 272 -21.60 -22.71 6.88
C GLY A 272 -22.33 -24.05 6.73
N ASP A 273 -23.11 -24.47 7.72
CA ASP A 273 -23.89 -25.71 7.67
C ASP A 273 -25.16 -25.60 6.79
N ASN A 274 -25.69 -24.39 6.56
CA ASN A 274 -26.88 -24.17 5.73
C ASN A 274 -26.59 -23.94 4.24
N LYS A 275 -25.32 -23.74 3.84
CA LYS A 275 -24.92 -23.65 2.41
C LYS A 275 -24.58 -25.01 1.79
N GLY A 276 -24.76 -26.11 2.52
CA GLY A 276 -24.62 -27.49 2.05
C GLY A 276 -25.91 -28.18 1.58
N GLN A 277 -27.04 -27.47 1.54
CA GLN A 277 -28.32 -28.01 1.04
C GLN A 277 -29.12 -26.95 0.27
N SER A 278 -28.70 -26.60 -0.94
CA SER A 278 -29.53 -26.52 -2.18
C SER A 278 -28.71 -26.05 -3.37
#